data_AF-A0A7Y0AP74-F1
#
_entry.id   AF-A0A7Y0AP74-F1
#
_cell.length_a   1.000
_cell.length_b   1.000
_cell.length_c   1.000
_cell.angle_alpha   90.00
_cell.angle_beta   90.00
_cell.angle_gamma   90.00
#
_symmetry.space_group_name_H-M   'P 1'
#
loop_
_entity.id
_entity.type
_entity.pdbx_description
1 polymer ?
#
loop_
_entity_poly.entity_id
_entity_poly.type
_entity_poly.pdbx_seq_one_letter_code
_entity_poly.pdbx_strand_id
1 'polypeptide(L)'
;MSMNYIKIIFALLIVTAFLSCKSKKLNYVDYYHQVYAIDSAHRVDKDTLATIRKYKKLFRKYPPAQNERLEEYEVYIRYADKFHKKFGGIKSLDKLIAQSAPNWKYKREDQDFFKLYKKYGIDSIAVERKVLQWKKSLNKVLIDSFSIASARDQYNARVGPTVVKDDKKNAELLIWTFKNYGFPSRQKIGLYGNNEQFMHMGTLLNHMAGTEHYEYFKTKLLEYVRSGECTPRDYIEMVDKYQYIHHLQPIYGVYSHYDKNFNAEDSVRINRNRQAVGFPTFKQSSKMTKDFQKKINNH
;
A
#
# COMPACT_ATOMS: atom_id res chain seq x y z
N MET A 1 -29.47 35.84 33.57
CA MET A 1 -29.34 34.59 32.79
C MET A 1 -29.45 33.42 33.75
N SER A 2 -30.41 32.51 33.54
CA SER A 2 -30.64 31.43 34.51
C SER A 2 -29.44 30.49 34.58
N MET A 3 -29.14 29.97 35.78
CA MET A 3 -28.02 29.07 36.08
C MET A 3 -28.01 27.79 35.21
N ASN A 4 -29.12 27.48 34.54
CA ASN A 4 -29.26 26.37 33.62
C ASN A 4 -28.62 26.63 32.24
N TYR A 5 -28.59 27.88 31.77
CA TYR A 5 -27.95 28.21 30.48
C TYR A 5 -26.43 28.09 30.54
N ILE A 6 -25.81 28.45 31.67
CA ILE A 6 -24.36 28.33 31.87
C ILE A 6 -23.93 26.86 31.85
N LYS A 7 -24.73 25.96 32.46
CA LYS A 7 -24.48 24.51 32.46
C LYS A 7 -24.60 23.89 31.06
N ILE A 8 -25.58 24.32 30.27
CA ILE A 8 -25.76 23.86 28.88
C ILE A 8 -24.59 24.32 27.99
N ILE A 9 -24.14 25.56 28.14
CA ILE A 9 -22.98 26.10 27.40
C ILE A 9 -21.70 25.33 27.78
N PHE A 10 -21.49 25.05 29.07
CA PHE A 10 -20.34 24.25 29.53
C PHE A 10 -20.37 22.82 28.97
N ALA A 11 -21.54 22.17 28.94
CA ALA A 11 -21.69 20.85 28.35
C ALA A 11 -21.40 20.86 26.83
N LEU A 12 -21.85 21.88 26.11
CA LEU A 12 -21.56 22.07 24.68
C LEU A 12 -20.07 22.33 24.41
N LEU A 13 -19.40 23.10 25.26
CA LEU A 13 -17.95 23.36 25.17
C LEU A 13 -17.13 22.09 25.42
N ILE A 14 -17.56 21.23 26.35
CA ILE A 14 -16.90 19.95 26.61
C ILE A 14 -17.11 18.98 25.42
N VAL A 15 -18.31 18.90 24.86
CA VAL A 15 -18.60 18.06 23.68
C VAL A 15 -17.80 18.52 22.45
N THR A 16 -17.69 19.83 22.21
CA THR A 16 -16.89 20.37 21.11
C THR A 16 -15.38 20.19 21.33
N ALA A 17 -14.89 20.24 22.58
CA ALA A 17 -13.50 19.89 22.91
C ALA A 17 -13.17 18.41 22.66
N PHE A 18 -14.10 17.48 22.94
CA PHE A 18 -13.93 16.06 22.62
C PHE A 18 -14.02 15.75 21.10
N LEU A 19 -14.79 16.53 20.35
CA LEU A 19 -14.88 16.43 18.88
C LEU A 19 -13.68 17.09 18.16
N SER A 20 -12.96 18.01 18.84
CA SER A 20 -11.80 18.74 18.30
C SER A 20 -10.47 17.97 18.41
N CYS A 21 -10.50 16.72 18.88
CA CYS A 21 -9.35 15.82 18.76
C CYS A 21 -9.12 15.47 17.28
N LYS A 22 -8.53 16.39 16.51
CA LYS A 22 -7.93 16.11 15.21
C LYS A 22 -6.94 14.97 15.45
N SER A 23 -7.34 13.76 15.12
CA SER A 23 -6.45 12.61 15.15
C SER A 23 -5.22 13.00 14.34
N LYS A 24 -4.04 12.95 14.96
CA LYS A 24 -2.78 13.30 14.30
C LYS A 24 -2.71 12.51 13.00
N LYS A 25 -2.68 13.21 11.85
CA LYS A 25 -2.63 12.57 10.54
C LYS A 25 -1.48 11.57 10.55
N LEU A 26 -1.81 10.29 10.36
CA LEU A 26 -0.82 9.22 10.38
C LEU A 26 0.16 9.42 9.22
N ASN A 27 1.45 9.30 9.52
CA ASN A 27 2.50 9.27 8.50
C ASN A 27 2.91 7.82 8.26
N TYR A 28 2.61 7.31 7.08
CA TYR A 28 2.91 5.93 6.70
C TYR A 28 4.39 5.69 6.38
N VAL A 29 5.21 6.73 6.16
CA VAL A 29 6.68 6.59 6.12
C VAL A 29 7.19 5.98 7.42
N ASP A 30 6.70 6.48 8.57
CA ASP A 30 7.04 5.94 9.88
C ASP A 30 6.49 4.51 10.09
N TYR A 31 5.35 4.20 9.47
CA TYR A 31 4.78 2.85 9.50
C TYR A 31 5.70 1.87 8.78
N TYR A 32 6.09 2.15 7.53
CA TYR A 32 6.96 1.26 6.76
C TYR A 32 8.31 1.06 7.44
N HIS A 33 8.92 2.12 7.98
CA HIS A 33 10.14 2.00 8.77
C HIS A 33 9.99 1.06 9.97
N GLN A 34 8.88 1.16 10.70
CA GLN A 34 8.61 0.26 11.82
C GLN A 34 8.37 -1.16 11.36
N VAL A 35 7.65 -1.39 10.25
CA VAL A 35 7.47 -2.73 9.69
C VAL A 35 8.83 -3.36 9.38
N TYR A 36 9.68 -2.66 8.62
CA TYR A 36 11.01 -3.18 8.24
C TYR A 36 11.93 -3.38 9.43
N ALA A 37 11.85 -2.51 10.45
CA ALA A 37 12.65 -2.65 11.67
C ALA A 37 12.21 -3.87 12.50
N ILE A 38 10.91 -4.11 12.62
CA ILE A 38 10.38 -5.27 13.34
C ILE A 38 10.76 -6.56 12.60
N ASP A 39 10.56 -6.62 11.29
CA ASP A 39 10.94 -7.78 10.48
C ASP A 39 12.46 -8.05 10.55
N SER A 40 13.27 -7.00 10.39
CA SER A 40 14.74 -7.13 10.47
C SER A 40 15.21 -7.64 11.83
N ALA A 41 14.66 -7.12 12.93
CA ALA A 41 14.98 -7.58 14.29
C ALA A 41 14.55 -9.04 14.51
N HIS A 42 13.34 -9.40 14.06
CA HIS A 42 12.85 -10.77 14.19
C HIS A 42 13.76 -11.78 13.50
N ARG A 43 14.34 -11.44 12.34
CA ARG A 43 15.28 -12.32 11.63
C ARG A 43 16.58 -12.58 12.41
N VAL A 44 17.04 -11.62 13.19
CA VAL A 44 18.27 -11.72 13.97
C VAL A 44 18.00 -12.44 15.28
N ASP A 45 17.02 -11.94 16.04
CA ASP A 45 16.77 -12.38 17.41
C ASP A 45 15.94 -13.65 17.48
N LYS A 46 15.13 -13.91 16.43
CA LYS A 46 14.12 -14.98 16.37
C LYS A 46 13.09 -14.96 17.51
N ASP A 47 13.04 -13.88 18.29
CA ASP A 47 12.08 -13.70 19.38
C ASP A 47 10.68 -13.37 18.82
N THR A 48 9.85 -14.40 18.70
CA THR A 48 8.50 -14.26 18.16
C THR A 48 7.57 -13.51 19.12
N LEU A 49 7.76 -13.64 20.44
CA LEU A 49 6.91 -12.97 21.43
C LEU A 49 7.18 -11.46 21.47
N ALA A 50 8.45 -11.03 21.37
CA ALA A 50 8.79 -9.63 21.18
C ALA A 50 8.22 -9.09 19.86
N THR A 51 8.34 -9.84 18.76
CA THR A 51 7.77 -9.46 17.46
C THR A 51 6.26 -9.26 17.54
N ILE A 52 5.51 -10.18 18.15
CA ILE A 52 4.05 -10.04 18.36
C ILE A 52 3.74 -8.74 19.12
N ARG A 53 4.48 -8.43 20.19
CA ARG A 53 4.26 -7.20 20.98
C ARG A 53 4.51 -5.94 20.15
N LYS A 54 5.59 -5.91 19.36
CA LYS A 54 5.92 -4.77 18.48
C LYS A 54 4.86 -4.57 17.39
N TYR A 55 4.46 -5.64 16.69
CA TYR A 55 3.41 -5.57 15.68
C TYR A 55 2.05 -5.18 16.28
N LYS A 56 1.67 -5.72 17.43
CA LYS A 56 0.44 -5.33 18.12
C LYS A 56 0.40 -3.82 18.41
N LYS A 57 1.53 -3.24 18.86
CA LYS A 57 1.64 -1.79 19.09
C LYS A 57 1.49 -1.02 17.76
N LEU A 58 2.14 -1.48 16.69
CA LEU A 58 2.07 -0.86 15.37
C LEU A 58 0.65 -0.85 14.81
N PHE A 59 0.00 -2.01 14.75
CA PHE A 59 -1.35 -2.17 14.16
C PHE A 59 -2.49 -1.63 15.02
N ARG A 60 -2.21 -1.26 16.28
CA ARG A 60 -3.13 -0.44 17.08
C ARG A 60 -3.10 1.03 16.66
N LYS A 61 -1.94 1.52 16.18
CA LYS A 61 -1.74 2.91 15.75
C LYS A 61 -2.10 3.12 14.29
N TYR A 62 -1.72 2.19 13.42
CA TYR A 62 -1.92 2.29 11.97
C TYR A 62 -2.92 1.23 11.49
N PRO A 63 -3.89 1.59 10.65
CA PRO A 63 -4.56 0.63 9.81
C PRO A 63 -3.51 -0.18 9.03
N PRO A 64 -3.57 -1.52 9.05
CA PRO A 64 -2.58 -2.33 8.35
C PRO A 64 -2.70 -2.10 6.84
N ALA A 65 -1.55 -2.03 6.18
CA ALA A 65 -1.45 -2.08 4.73
C ALA A 65 -0.82 -3.41 4.34
N GLN A 66 -1.43 -4.13 3.41
CA GLN A 66 -0.81 -5.30 2.78
C GLN A 66 -0.68 -5.10 1.27
N ASN A 67 0.39 -5.65 0.72
CA ASN A 67 0.61 -5.80 -0.71
C ASN A 67 1.44 -7.06 -0.97
N GLU A 68 1.74 -7.34 -2.23
CA GLU A 68 2.47 -8.54 -2.66
C GLU A 68 3.86 -8.71 -2.01
N ARG A 69 4.42 -7.66 -1.41
CA ARG A 69 5.72 -7.68 -0.71
C ARG A 69 5.63 -7.28 0.77
N LEU A 70 4.42 -7.09 1.30
CA LEU A 70 4.17 -6.63 2.68
C LEU A 70 2.97 -7.40 3.25
N GLU A 71 3.22 -8.40 4.07
CA GLU A 71 2.22 -9.34 4.63
C GLU A 71 2.21 -9.34 6.17
N GLU A 72 2.87 -8.36 6.80
CA GLU A 72 3.23 -8.40 8.21
C GLU A 72 2.03 -8.37 9.15
N TYR A 73 0.87 -7.91 8.68
CA TYR A 73 -0.38 -8.00 9.44
C TYR A 73 -0.90 -9.44 9.52
N GLU A 74 -0.87 -10.19 8.42
CA GLU A 74 -1.13 -11.63 8.42
C GLU A 74 -0.11 -12.40 9.27
N VAL A 75 1.19 -12.10 9.09
CA VAL A 75 2.27 -12.73 9.88
C VAL A 75 2.03 -12.51 11.38
N TYR A 76 1.69 -11.29 11.77
CA TYR A 76 1.34 -10.97 13.15
C TYR A 76 0.17 -11.81 13.67
N ILE A 77 -0.92 -11.94 12.90
CA ILE A 77 -2.07 -12.74 13.29
C ILE A 77 -1.67 -14.21 13.45
N ARG A 78 -0.94 -14.78 12.48
CA ARG A 78 -0.48 -16.18 12.52
C ARG A 78 0.45 -16.44 13.71
N TYR A 79 1.39 -15.54 14.00
CA TYR A 79 2.26 -15.66 15.18
C TYR A 79 1.48 -15.55 16.47
N ALA A 80 0.59 -14.58 16.58
CA ALA A 80 -0.22 -14.42 17.78
C ALA A 80 -1.12 -15.64 18.02
N ASP A 81 -1.75 -16.18 16.98
CA ASP A 81 -2.54 -17.41 17.05
C ASP A 81 -1.70 -18.61 17.53
N LYS A 82 -0.55 -18.84 16.89
CA LYS A 82 0.38 -19.94 17.22
C LYS A 82 0.86 -19.90 18.67
N PHE A 83 1.09 -18.70 19.22
CA PHE A 83 1.57 -18.50 20.59
C PHE A 83 0.46 -18.16 21.59
N HIS A 84 -0.81 -18.41 21.24
CA HIS A 84 -1.98 -18.17 22.09
C HIS A 84 -2.06 -16.72 22.63
N LYS A 85 -1.61 -15.75 21.84
CA LYS A 85 -1.69 -14.32 22.17
C LYS A 85 -2.92 -13.68 21.52
N LYS A 86 -3.57 -12.78 22.27
CA LYS A 86 -4.73 -12.02 21.76
C LYS A 86 -4.30 -11.05 20.65
N PHE A 87 -4.72 -11.34 19.42
CA PHE A 87 -4.54 -10.46 18.26
C PHE A 87 -5.75 -9.59 17.90
N GLY A 88 -6.91 -9.81 18.53
CA GLY A 88 -8.14 -9.04 18.33
C GLY A 88 -9.31 -9.83 17.71
N GLY A 89 -9.14 -11.15 17.52
CA GLY A 89 -10.22 -12.07 17.13
C GLY A 89 -10.88 -11.72 15.80
N ILE A 90 -12.19 -11.94 15.71
CA ILE A 90 -13.00 -11.77 14.48
C ILE A 90 -12.80 -10.39 13.84
N LYS A 91 -12.74 -9.30 14.62
CA LYS A 91 -12.51 -7.95 14.07
C LYS A 91 -11.19 -7.82 13.33
N SER A 92 -10.16 -8.53 13.77
CA SER A 92 -8.84 -8.50 13.13
C SER A 92 -8.77 -9.42 11.92
N LEU A 93 -9.49 -10.55 11.97
CA LEU A 93 -9.71 -11.44 10.84
C LEU A 93 -10.50 -10.74 9.72
N ASP A 94 -11.54 -9.99 10.04
CA ASP A 94 -12.29 -9.19 9.05
C ASP A 94 -11.41 -8.16 8.34
N LYS A 95 -10.54 -7.47 9.09
CA LYS A 95 -9.53 -6.58 8.49
C LYS A 95 -8.58 -7.35 7.57
N LEU A 96 -8.17 -8.56 7.94
CA LEU A 96 -7.28 -9.38 7.12
C LEU A 96 -7.96 -9.81 5.81
N ILE A 97 -9.25 -10.17 5.84
CA ILE A 97 -10.04 -10.43 4.62
C ILE A 97 -10.01 -9.21 3.71
N ALA A 98 -10.33 -8.02 4.23
CA ALA A 98 -10.34 -6.79 3.42
C ALA A 98 -8.96 -6.46 2.82
N GLN A 99 -7.88 -6.67 3.58
CA GLN A 99 -6.51 -6.47 3.09
C GLN A 99 -6.12 -7.49 2.01
N SER A 100 -6.68 -8.70 2.06
CA SER A 100 -6.36 -9.77 1.10
C SER A 100 -7.27 -9.78 -0.13
N ALA A 101 -8.44 -9.15 -0.05
CA ALA A 101 -9.47 -9.17 -1.08
C ALA A 101 -9.02 -8.66 -2.47
N PRO A 102 -8.15 -7.64 -2.61
CA PRO A 102 -7.61 -7.26 -3.92
C PRO A 102 -6.90 -8.40 -4.66
N ASN A 103 -6.24 -9.31 -3.94
CA ASN A 103 -5.52 -10.46 -4.46
C ASN A 103 -6.30 -11.77 -4.29
N TRP A 104 -7.63 -11.69 -4.15
CA TRP A 104 -8.45 -12.87 -3.79
C TRP A 104 -8.30 -14.05 -4.76
N LYS A 105 -8.09 -13.76 -6.05
CA LYS A 105 -7.84 -14.78 -7.09
C LYS A 105 -6.79 -15.79 -6.66
N TYR A 106 -5.70 -15.33 -6.03
CA TYR A 106 -4.62 -16.18 -5.53
C TYR A 106 -4.82 -16.55 -4.06
N LYS A 107 -5.29 -15.59 -3.23
CA LYS A 107 -5.41 -15.84 -1.79
C LYS A 107 -6.38 -16.97 -1.44
N ARG A 108 -7.42 -17.17 -2.27
CA ARG A 108 -8.40 -18.24 -2.07
C ARG A 108 -7.81 -19.66 -2.18
N GLU A 109 -6.59 -19.82 -2.68
CA GLU A 109 -5.89 -21.10 -2.78
C GLU A 109 -5.06 -21.41 -1.51
N ASP A 110 -4.87 -20.41 -0.62
CA ASP A 110 -4.12 -20.56 0.63
C ASP A 110 -4.94 -21.36 1.66
N GLN A 111 -4.64 -22.65 1.78
CA GLN A 111 -5.32 -23.53 2.74
C GLN A 111 -5.11 -23.08 4.19
N ASP A 112 -3.92 -22.55 4.53
CA ASP A 112 -3.62 -22.13 5.89
C ASP A 112 -4.39 -20.89 6.28
N PHE A 113 -4.70 -20.02 5.30
CA PHE A 113 -5.64 -18.92 5.49
C PHE A 113 -6.97 -19.47 5.99
N PHE A 114 -7.62 -20.40 5.26
CA PHE A 114 -8.92 -20.93 5.69
C PHE A 114 -8.87 -21.76 6.97
N LYS A 115 -7.78 -22.50 7.24
CA LYS A 115 -7.59 -23.21 8.52
C LYS A 115 -7.65 -22.24 9.70
N LEU A 116 -7.00 -21.08 9.58
CA LEU A 116 -7.06 -20.02 10.59
C LEU A 116 -8.50 -19.56 10.82
N TYR A 117 -9.27 -19.23 9.79
CA TYR A 117 -10.66 -18.77 9.95
C TYR A 117 -11.56 -19.86 10.57
N LYS A 118 -11.42 -21.11 10.12
CA LYS A 118 -12.18 -22.25 10.64
C LYS A 118 -11.97 -22.43 12.14
N LYS A 119 -10.74 -22.27 12.64
CA LYS A 119 -10.42 -22.31 14.07
C LYS A 119 -11.21 -21.29 14.89
N TYR A 120 -11.59 -20.17 14.28
CA TYR A 120 -12.38 -19.09 14.90
C TYR A 120 -13.87 -19.13 14.55
N GLY A 121 -14.37 -20.26 14.04
CA GLY A 121 -15.79 -20.46 13.74
C GLY A 121 -16.28 -19.73 12.50
N ILE A 122 -15.37 -19.33 11.60
CA ILE A 122 -15.70 -18.67 10.34
C ILE A 122 -15.44 -19.67 9.21
N ASP A 123 -16.51 -20.17 8.58
CA ASP A 123 -16.39 -21.07 7.43
C ASP A 123 -15.94 -20.34 6.15
N SER A 124 -15.56 -21.11 5.13
CA SER A 124 -15.09 -20.56 3.85
C SER A 124 -16.17 -19.75 3.13
N ILE A 125 -17.45 -20.11 3.27
CA ILE A 125 -18.58 -19.41 2.65
C ILE A 125 -18.72 -18.01 3.24
N ALA A 126 -18.54 -17.86 4.56
CA ALA A 126 -18.57 -16.58 5.25
C ALA A 126 -17.40 -15.68 4.83
N VAL A 127 -16.20 -16.25 4.63
CA VAL A 127 -15.05 -15.51 4.09
C VAL A 127 -15.34 -15.02 2.66
N GLU A 128 -15.79 -15.91 1.77
CA GLU A 128 -16.16 -15.57 0.38
C GLU A 128 -17.23 -14.46 0.34
N ARG A 129 -18.25 -14.55 1.20
CA ARG A 129 -19.29 -13.52 1.31
C ARG A 129 -18.73 -12.15 1.69
N LYS A 130 -17.77 -12.09 2.62
CA LYS A 130 -17.10 -10.84 3.01
C LYS A 130 -16.26 -10.25 1.87
N VAL A 131 -15.61 -11.09 1.07
CA VAL A 131 -14.90 -10.64 -0.14
C VAL A 131 -15.88 -10.10 -1.20
N LEU A 132 -17.02 -10.76 -1.40
CA LEU A 132 -18.07 -10.27 -2.30
C LEU A 132 -18.65 -8.93 -1.84
N GLN A 133 -18.85 -8.75 -0.52
CA GLN A 133 -19.26 -7.47 0.05
C GLN A 133 -18.21 -6.38 -0.19
N TRP A 134 -16.93 -6.68 0.02
CA TRP A 134 -15.83 -5.77 -0.33
C TRP A 134 -15.87 -5.38 -1.83
N LYS A 135 -16.03 -6.35 -2.73
CA LYS A 135 -16.12 -6.11 -4.19
C LYS A 135 -17.29 -5.21 -4.58
N LYS A 136 -18.42 -5.33 -3.87
CA LYS A 136 -19.59 -4.46 -4.04
C LYS A 136 -19.37 -3.03 -3.54
N SER A 137 -18.47 -2.84 -2.57
CA SER A 137 -18.15 -1.52 -2.01
C SER A 137 -17.21 -0.67 -2.88
N LEU A 138 -16.58 -1.27 -3.91
CA LEU A 138 -15.64 -0.58 -4.79
C LEU A 138 -16.34 0.49 -5.65
N ASN A 139 -15.60 1.54 -5.99
CA ASN A 139 -16.09 2.65 -6.81
C ASN A 139 -16.20 2.23 -8.29
N LYS A 140 -17.43 2.02 -8.76
CA LYS A 140 -17.72 1.55 -10.12
C LYS A 140 -17.30 2.54 -11.21
N VAL A 141 -17.54 3.83 -11.01
CA VAL A 141 -17.13 4.87 -11.97
C VAL A 141 -15.62 4.85 -12.19
N LEU A 142 -14.85 4.73 -11.10
CA LEU A 142 -13.41 4.61 -11.21
C LEU A 142 -12.98 3.27 -11.80
N ILE A 143 -13.64 2.16 -11.46
CA ILE A 143 -13.36 0.87 -12.10
C ILE A 143 -13.53 0.94 -13.61
N ASP A 144 -14.62 1.52 -14.10
CA ASP A 144 -14.87 1.66 -15.54
C ASP A 144 -13.76 2.49 -16.20
N SER A 145 -13.42 3.63 -15.58
CA SER A 145 -12.40 4.56 -16.07
C SER A 145 -11.01 3.94 -16.10
N PHE A 146 -10.59 3.30 -15.00
CA PHE A 146 -9.26 2.70 -14.88
C PHE A 146 -9.13 1.37 -15.63
N SER A 147 -10.23 0.68 -15.94
CA SER A 147 -10.21 -0.44 -16.89
C SER A 147 -9.77 0.05 -18.28
N ILE A 148 -10.37 1.14 -18.76
CA ILE A 148 -9.99 1.73 -20.05
C ILE A 148 -8.55 2.25 -20.02
N ALA A 149 -8.16 2.96 -18.95
CA ALA A 149 -6.79 3.48 -18.81
C ALA A 149 -5.75 2.35 -18.83
N SER A 150 -6.03 1.26 -18.11
CA SER A 150 -5.14 0.09 -18.05
C SER A 150 -5.06 -0.65 -19.37
N ALA A 151 -6.19 -0.76 -20.10
CA ALA A 151 -6.21 -1.36 -21.43
C ALA A 151 -5.34 -0.57 -22.42
N ARG A 152 -5.44 0.78 -22.42
CA ARG A 152 -4.56 1.65 -23.23
C ARG A 152 -3.09 1.42 -22.89
N ASP A 153 -2.81 1.29 -21.59
CA ASP A 153 -1.45 1.18 -21.09
C ASP A 153 -0.75 -0.13 -21.46
N GLN A 154 -1.52 -1.19 -21.65
CA GLN A 154 -1.06 -2.54 -21.97
C GLN A 154 -1.09 -2.86 -23.48
N TYR A 155 -1.73 -2.02 -24.29
CA TYR A 155 -1.84 -2.24 -25.72
C TYR A 155 -0.61 -1.67 -26.47
N ASN A 156 -0.18 -2.39 -27.52
CA ASN A 156 0.97 -2.08 -28.39
C ASN A 156 2.36 -2.27 -27.74
N ALA A 157 3.40 -2.35 -28.59
CA ALA A 157 4.81 -2.33 -28.18
C ALA A 157 5.25 -1.01 -27.50
N ARG A 158 4.29 -0.12 -27.18
CA ARG A 158 4.47 1.23 -26.68
C ARG A 158 5.50 2.05 -27.46
N VAL A 159 5.32 2.08 -28.79
CA VAL A 159 6.11 2.91 -29.71
C VAL A 159 5.19 3.89 -30.45
N GLY A 160 5.67 5.12 -30.65
CA GLY A 160 5.05 6.09 -31.54
C GLY A 160 4.03 7.04 -30.88
N PRO A 161 3.40 7.93 -31.68
CA PRO A 161 2.59 9.05 -31.19
C PRO A 161 1.36 8.66 -30.37
N THR A 162 0.79 7.47 -30.62
CA THR A 162 -0.38 6.96 -29.88
C THR A 162 -0.09 6.84 -28.39
N VAL A 163 1.13 6.45 -28.03
CA VAL A 163 1.56 6.30 -26.62
C VAL A 163 1.50 7.63 -25.90
N VAL A 164 2.04 8.70 -26.52
CA VAL A 164 2.05 10.05 -25.93
C VAL A 164 0.61 10.54 -25.71
N LYS A 165 -0.27 10.27 -26.68
CA LYS A 165 -1.70 10.62 -26.57
C LYS A 165 -2.40 9.86 -25.45
N ASP A 166 -2.13 8.57 -25.30
CA ASP A 166 -2.76 7.75 -24.28
C ASP A 166 -2.21 8.05 -22.88
N ASP A 167 -0.91 8.29 -22.74
CA ASP A 167 -0.30 8.77 -21.49
C ASP A 167 -0.87 10.11 -21.05
N LYS A 168 -1.10 11.04 -21.99
CA LYS A 168 -1.76 12.32 -21.69
C LYS A 168 -3.18 12.10 -21.15
N LYS A 169 -3.99 11.28 -21.82
CA LYS A 169 -5.36 10.97 -21.34
C LYS A 169 -5.34 10.31 -19.96
N ASN A 170 -4.41 9.39 -19.73
CA ASN A 170 -4.26 8.70 -18.46
C ASN A 170 -3.81 9.66 -17.35
N ALA A 171 -2.93 10.62 -17.67
CA ALA A 171 -2.53 11.68 -16.77
C ALA A 171 -3.71 12.60 -16.39
N GLU A 172 -4.49 13.04 -17.37
CA GLU A 172 -5.69 13.86 -17.15
C GLU A 172 -6.72 13.14 -16.26
N LEU A 173 -6.96 11.85 -16.52
CA LEU A 173 -7.82 11.02 -15.68
C LEU A 173 -7.30 10.93 -14.24
N LEU A 174 -5.99 10.72 -14.05
CA LEU A 174 -5.39 10.64 -12.71
C LEU A 174 -5.50 11.98 -11.97
N ILE A 175 -5.21 13.10 -12.62
CA ILE A 175 -5.35 14.45 -12.03
C ILE A 175 -6.80 14.70 -11.62
N TRP A 176 -7.75 14.39 -12.50
CA TRP A 176 -9.17 14.50 -12.18
C TRP A 176 -9.56 13.59 -11.02
N THR A 177 -9.07 12.35 -11.00
CA THR A 177 -9.33 11.39 -9.92
C THR A 177 -8.79 11.90 -8.59
N PHE A 178 -7.57 12.43 -8.55
CA PHE A 178 -6.98 12.97 -7.32
C PHE A 178 -7.80 14.13 -6.75
N LYS A 179 -8.33 14.99 -7.63
CA LYS A 179 -9.16 16.14 -7.24
C LYS A 179 -10.53 15.72 -6.70
N ASN A 180 -11.15 14.68 -7.26
CA ASN A 180 -12.55 14.33 -6.96
C ASN A 180 -12.71 13.14 -6.01
N TYR A 181 -11.76 12.20 -5.99
CA TYR A 181 -11.85 10.93 -5.25
C TYR A 181 -10.60 10.60 -4.42
N GLY A 182 -9.54 11.42 -4.53
CA GLY A 182 -8.24 11.10 -3.98
C GLY A 182 -7.52 9.99 -4.75
N PHE A 183 -6.56 9.31 -4.13
CA PHE A 183 -5.80 8.26 -4.81
C PHE A 183 -6.68 7.02 -5.07
N PRO A 184 -6.67 6.44 -6.29
CA PRO A 184 -7.44 5.25 -6.64
C PRO A 184 -6.75 3.97 -6.12
N SER A 185 -6.74 3.78 -4.80
CA SER A 185 -6.08 2.64 -4.18
C SER A 185 -6.76 1.31 -4.55
N ARG A 186 -6.04 0.20 -4.36
CA ARG A 186 -6.60 -1.16 -4.54
C ARG A 186 -7.83 -1.43 -3.67
N GLN A 187 -7.98 -0.71 -2.56
CA GLN A 187 -9.16 -0.82 -1.69
C GLN A 187 -10.36 -0.03 -2.22
N LYS A 188 -10.15 0.93 -3.12
CA LYS A 188 -11.22 1.72 -3.77
C LYS A 188 -11.63 1.14 -5.11
N ILE A 189 -10.67 0.66 -5.91
CA ILE A 189 -10.92 0.20 -7.29
C ILE A 189 -10.64 -1.28 -7.52
N GLY A 190 -10.05 -1.99 -6.55
CA GLY A 190 -9.62 -3.37 -6.73
C GLY A 190 -8.35 -3.50 -7.56
N LEU A 191 -8.07 -4.73 -8.01
CA LEU A 191 -6.93 -5.07 -8.87
C LEU A 191 -7.36 -5.46 -10.29
N TYR A 192 -8.62 -5.86 -10.46
CA TYR A 192 -9.21 -6.27 -11.73
C TYR A 192 -10.46 -5.44 -11.97
N GLY A 193 -10.52 -4.84 -13.15
CA GLY A 193 -11.62 -4.02 -13.62
C GLY A 193 -12.63 -4.83 -14.44
N ASN A 194 -13.30 -4.15 -15.36
CA ASN A 194 -14.24 -4.76 -16.29
C ASN A 194 -13.53 -5.72 -17.23
N ASN A 195 -14.21 -6.81 -17.61
CA ASN A 195 -13.66 -7.86 -18.48
C ASN A 195 -12.33 -8.43 -17.98
N GLU A 196 -12.17 -8.52 -16.65
CA GLU A 196 -10.95 -8.98 -15.98
C GLU A 196 -9.69 -8.17 -16.32
N GLN A 197 -9.84 -6.94 -16.81
CA GLN A 197 -8.72 -6.06 -17.12
C GLN A 197 -7.86 -5.83 -15.87
N PHE A 198 -6.61 -6.25 -15.91
CA PHE A 198 -5.68 -6.07 -14.81
C PHE A 198 -5.31 -4.58 -14.68
N MET A 199 -5.60 -3.98 -13.52
CA MET A 199 -5.39 -2.56 -13.25
C MET A 199 -4.13 -2.34 -12.41
N HIS A 200 -2.97 -2.55 -13.03
CA HIS A 200 -1.68 -2.38 -12.35
C HIS A 200 -1.31 -0.89 -12.22
N MET A 201 -1.77 -0.28 -11.13
CA MET A 201 -1.54 1.15 -10.85
C MET A 201 -0.05 1.53 -10.86
N GLY A 202 0.86 0.64 -10.42
CA GLY A 202 2.30 0.90 -10.46
C GLY A 202 2.80 1.16 -11.89
N THR A 203 2.32 0.41 -12.88
CA THR A 203 2.67 0.62 -14.30
C THR A 203 2.11 1.95 -14.81
N LEU A 204 0.83 2.21 -14.53
CA LEU A 204 0.18 3.46 -14.94
C LEU A 204 0.90 4.69 -14.38
N LEU A 205 1.26 4.65 -13.10
CA LEU A 205 1.99 5.72 -12.44
C LEU A 205 3.43 5.84 -12.98
N ASN A 206 4.10 4.73 -13.26
CA ASN A 206 5.45 4.73 -13.85
C ASN A 206 5.49 5.48 -15.19
N HIS A 207 4.44 5.37 -16.01
CA HIS A 207 4.34 6.10 -17.28
C HIS A 207 4.14 7.61 -17.13
N MET A 208 3.63 8.09 -15.98
CA MET A 208 3.50 9.52 -15.72
C MET A 208 4.84 10.25 -15.70
N ALA A 209 5.94 9.52 -15.53
CA ALA A 209 7.30 10.00 -15.69
C ALA A 209 7.59 10.59 -17.08
N GLY A 210 6.89 10.16 -18.13
CA GLY A 210 7.08 10.68 -19.48
C GLY A 210 6.20 11.89 -19.84
N THR A 211 5.39 12.38 -18.90
CA THR A 211 4.35 13.39 -19.17
C THR A 211 4.77 14.80 -18.73
N GLU A 212 4.14 15.82 -19.32
CA GLU A 212 4.30 17.23 -18.90
C GLU A 212 3.86 17.49 -17.45
N HIS A 213 3.11 16.56 -16.84
CA HIS A 213 2.61 16.66 -15.49
C HIS A 213 3.50 15.97 -14.43
N TYR A 214 4.72 15.57 -14.78
CA TYR A 214 5.63 14.85 -13.87
C TYR A 214 5.77 15.53 -12.50
N GLU A 215 6.05 16.83 -12.44
CA GLU A 215 6.26 17.53 -11.15
C GLU A 215 4.98 17.56 -10.29
N TYR A 216 3.81 17.64 -10.92
CA TYR A 216 2.53 17.49 -10.23
C TYR A 216 2.42 16.10 -9.59
N PHE A 217 2.68 15.03 -10.36
CA PHE A 217 2.60 13.66 -9.87
C PHE A 217 3.64 13.37 -8.78
N LYS A 218 4.88 13.81 -8.96
CA LYS A 218 5.94 13.70 -7.96
C LYS A 218 5.54 14.32 -6.63
N THR A 219 4.89 15.48 -6.66
CA THR A 219 4.41 16.13 -5.43
C THR A 219 3.23 15.37 -4.82
N LYS A 220 2.19 15.08 -5.63
CA LYS A 220 0.95 14.47 -5.13
C LYS A 220 1.10 13.03 -4.69
N LEU A 221 1.87 12.22 -5.42
CA LEU A 221 2.10 10.84 -5.01
C LEU A 221 2.87 10.74 -3.69
N LEU A 222 3.80 11.67 -3.41
CA LEU A 222 4.47 11.71 -2.10
C LEU A 222 3.49 12.01 -0.95
N GLU A 223 2.49 12.88 -1.18
CA GLU A 223 1.40 13.08 -0.21
C GLU A 223 0.63 11.77 0.06
N TYR A 224 0.37 10.98 -0.99
CA TYR A 224 -0.32 9.69 -0.86
C TYR A 224 0.55 8.57 -0.28
N VAL A 225 1.88 8.63 -0.45
CA VAL A 225 2.82 7.75 0.28
C VAL A 225 2.73 8.04 1.77
N ARG A 226 2.71 9.32 2.15
CA ARG A 226 2.58 9.73 3.56
C ARG A 226 1.21 9.35 4.15
N SER A 227 0.13 9.36 3.35
CA SER A 227 -1.19 8.91 3.81
C SER A 227 -1.36 7.38 3.85
N GLY A 228 -0.49 6.63 3.17
CA GLY A 228 -0.57 5.18 3.04
C GLY A 228 -1.45 4.68 1.89
N GLU A 229 -1.96 5.58 1.04
CA GLU A 229 -2.77 5.21 -0.12
C GLU A 229 -1.93 4.79 -1.33
N CYS A 230 -0.74 5.38 -1.50
CA CYS A 230 0.25 5.01 -2.51
C CYS A 230 1.39 4.23 -1.87
N THR A 231 1.88 3.17 -2.52
CA THR A 231 3.04 2.45 -2.00
C THR A 231 4.32 3.27 -2.25
N PRO A 232 5.32 3.24 -1.35
CA PRO A 232 6.60 3.87 -1.62
C PRO A 232 7.23 3.35 -2.91
N ARG A 233 6.99 2.08 -3.27
CA ARG A 233 7.49 1.46 -4.50
C ARG A 233 6.95 2.14 -5.76
N ASP A 234 5.63 2.31 -5.87
CA ASP A 234 5.00 2.94 -7.04
C ASP A 234 5.53 4.38 -7.24
N TYR A 235 5.73 5.11 -6.14
CA TYR A 235 6.29 6.46 -6.16
C TYR A 235 7.73 6.49 -6.68
N ILE A 236 8.63 5.67 -6.11
CA ILE A 236 10.04 5.72 -6.50
C ILE A 236 10.28 5.20 -7.92
N GLU A 237 9.46 4.23 -8.39
CA GLU A 237 9.58 3.69 -9.74
C GLU A 237 9.29 4.78 -10.77
N MET A 238 8.24 5.58 -10.57
CA MET A 238 7.96 6.76 -11.40
C MET A 238 9.09 7.80 -11.33
N VAL A 239 9.57 8.13 -10.12
CA VAL A 239 10.62 9.17 -9.97
C VAL A 239 11.90 8.76 -10.66
N ASP A 240 12.37 7.53 -10.48
CA ASP A 240 13.59 7.05 -11.12
C ASP A 240 13.38 6.78 -12.62
N LYS A 241 12.15 6.49 -13.07
CA LYS A 241 11.86 6.38 -14.51
C LYS A 241 12.03 7.72 -15.21
N TYR A 242 11.64 8.82 -14.56
CA TYR A 242 11.91 10.16 -15.06
C TYR A 242 13.42 10.39 -15.20
N GLN A 243 14.20 10.06 -14.15
CA GLN A 243 15.66 10.17 -14.22
C GLN A 243 16.24 9.37 -15.40
N TYR A 244 15.77 8.14 -15.59
CA TYR A 244 16.19 7.27 -16.68
C TYR A 244 15.88 7.86 -18.07
N ILE A 245 14.65 8.34 -18.30
CA ILE A 245 14.24 8.93 -19.59
C ILE A 245 15.06 10.19 -19.93
N HIS A 246 15.46 10.94 -18.89
CA HIS A 246 16.22 12.17 -19.04
C HIS A 246 17.75 12.01 -18.89
N HIS A 247 18.26 10.77 -18.82
CA HIS A 247 19.69 10.47 -18.64
C HIS A 247 20.31 11.14 -17.40
N LEU A 248 19.53 11.23 -16.33
CA LEU A 248 19.94 11.79 -15.04
C LEU A 248 20.31 10.68 -14.06
N GLN A 249 21.00 11.05 -12.99
CA GLN A 249 21.36 10.11 -11.92
C GLN A 249 20.12 9.61 -11.17
N PRO A 250 20.04 8.30 -10.85
CA PRO A 250 18.90 7.75 -10.11
C PRO A 250 18.84 8.31 -8.69
N ILE A 251 17.62 8.59 -8.21
CA ILE A 251 17.36 9.13 -6.87
C ILE A 251 17.21 8.01 -5.85
N TYR A 252 16.50 6.94 -6.23
CA TYR A 252 16.16 5.81 -5.34
C TYR A 252 16.80 4.48 -5.78
N GLY A 253 17.49 4.48 -6.91
CA GLY A 253 18.23 3.35 -7.47
C GLY A 253 17.38 2.16 -7.92
N VAL A 254 16.17 2.39 -8.41
CA VAL A 254 15.32 1.37 -9.05
C VAL A 254 15.97 0.86 -10.34
N TYR A 255 16.56 1.76 -11.12
CA TYR A 255 17.18 1.47 -12.42
C TYR A 255 18.72 1.50 -12.36
N SER A 256 19.31 1.43 -11.16
CA SER A 256 20.77 1.49 -10.97
C SER A 256 21.54 0.34 -11.61
N HIS A 257 20.90 -0.78 -11.93
CA HIS A 257 21.56 -1.90 -12.63
C HIS A 257 21.95 -1.58 -14.07
N TYR A 258 21.48 -0.45 -14.62
CA TYR A 258 21.93 0.07 -15.93
C TYR A 258 23.15 0.99 -15.80
N ASP A 259 23.52 1.42 -14.60
CA ASP A 259 24.68 2.28 -14.36
C ASP A 259 25.92 1.44 -14.06
N LYS A 260 26.87 1.43 -15.00
CA LYS A 260 28.14 0.69 -14.86
C LYS A 260 29.11 1.33 -13.86
N ASN A 261 28.85 2.57 -13.42
CA ASN A 261 29.72 3.34 -12.52
C ASN A 261 29.21 3.40 -11.07
N PHE A 262 28.18 2.62 -10.74
CA PHE A 262 27.54 2.63 -9.42
C PHE A 262 28.53 2.28 -8.30
N ASN A 263 28.65 3.16 -7.29
CA ASN A 263 29.63 3.01 -6.21
C ASN A 263 29.01 3.04 -4.79
N ALA A 264 29.87 3.01 -3.77
CA ALA A 264 29.47 2.98 -2.36
C ALA A 264 28.84 4.31 -1.88
N GLU A 265 29.32 5.46 -2.37
CA GLU A 265 28.75 6.77 -2.01
C GLU A 265 27.34 6.94 -2.57
N ASP A 266 27.12 6.47 -3.81
CA ASP A 266 25.79 6.40 -4.43
C ASP A 266 24.85 5.55 -3.57
N SER A 267 25.34 4.43 -3.04
CA SER A 267 24.56 3.55 -2.16
C SER A 267 24.12 4.25 -0.88
N VAL A 268 24.97 5.07 -0.26
CA VAL A 268 24.63 5.81 0.97
C VAL A 268 23.58 6.90 0.68
N ARG A 269 23.80 7.71 -0.36
CA ARG A 269 22.84 8.74 -0.80
C ARG A 269 21.47 8.15 -1.11
N ILE A 270 21.45 7.10 -1.93
CA ILE A 270 20.22 6.44 -2.35
C ILE A 270 19.50 5.80 -1.16
N ASN A 271 20.20 5.15 -0.24
CA ASN A 271 19.57 4.59 0.96
C ASN A 271 18.90 5.68 1.82
N ARG A 272 19.53 6.85 1.99
CA ARG A 272 18.92 7.99 2.69
C ARG A 272 17.64 8.45 1.99
N ASN A 273 17.67 8.58 0.67
CA ASN A 273 16.49 8.96 -0.12
C ASN A 273 15.37 7.93 0.02
N ARG A 274 15.67 6.63 -0.12
CA ARG A 274 14.71 5.53 0.04
C ARG A 274 14.03 5.58 1.39
N GLN A 275 14.80 5.77 2.46
CA GLN A 275 14.26 5.93 3.81
C GLN A 275 13.38 7.19 3.94
N ALA A 276 13.74 8.32 3.33
CA ALA A 276 12.93 9.53 3.41
C ALA A 276 11.48 9.35 2.89
N VAL A 277 11.23 8.34 2.06
CA VAL A 277 9.92 8.00 1.51
C VAL A 277 9.35 6.68 2.02
N GLY A 278 9.98 6.07 3.03
CA GLY A 278 9.51 4.84 3.66
C GLY A 278 9.79 3.58 2.83
N PHE A 279 10.77 3.62 1.92
CA PHE A 279 11.21 2.45 1.17
C PHE A 279 12.44 1.80 1.84
N PRO A 280 12.61 0.46 1.78
CA PRO A 280 13.72 -0.21 2.45
C PRO A 280 15.05 0.11 1.78
N THR A 281 16.14 0.06 2.56
CA THR A 281 17.51 0.11 2.03
C THR A 281 17.79 -1.03 1.05
N PHE A 282 18.81 -0.93 0.21
CA PHE A 282 19.19 -2.02 -0.71
C PHE A 282 19.37 -3.37 -0.01
N LYS A 283 20.03 -3.37 1.16
CA LYS A 283 20.24 -4.58 1.97
C LYS A 283 18.91 -5.20 2.43
N GLN A 284 17.95 -4.38 2.84
CA GLN A 284 16.63 -4.84 3.26
C GLN A 284 15.83 -5.33 2.04
N SER A 285 15.80 -4.59 0.94
CA SER A 285 15.11 -4.98 -0.28
C SER A 285 15.63 -6.30 -0.86
N SER A 286 16.95 -6.51 -0.87
CA SER A 286 17.54 -7.78 -1.31
C SER A 286 17.03 -8.97 -0.49
N LYS A 287 16.91 -8.81 0.84
CA LYS A 287 16.35 -9.85 1.72
C LYS A 287 14.88 -10.10 1.43
N MET A 288 14.08 -9.04 1.31
CA MET A 288 12.65 -9.15 0.99
C MET A 288 12.42 -9.88 -0.35
N THR A 289 13.24 -9.57 -1.37
CA THR A 289 13.17 -10.25 -2.67
C THR A 289 13.48 -11.75 -2.56
N LYS A 290 14.53 -12.12 -1.80
CA LYS A 290 14.88 -13.54 -1.58
C LYS A 290 13.76 -14.30 -0.87
N ASP A 291 13.12 -13.71 0.12
CA ASP A 291 11.99 -14.31 0.81
C ASP A 291 10.80 -14.52 -0.12
N PHE A 292 10.48 -13.51 -0.93
CA PHE A 292 9.41 -13.58 -1.90
C PHE A 292 9.66 -14.69 -2.93
N GLN A 293 10.89 -14.79 -3.47
CA GLN A 293 11.29 -15.85 -4.39
C GLN A 293 11.19 -17.24 -3.75
N LYS A 294 11.64 -17.39 -2.49
CA LYS A 294 11.54 -18.66 -1.76
C LYS A 294 10.09 -19.10 -1.58
N LYS A 295 9.16 -18.17 -1.35
CA LYS A 295 7.73 -18.48 -1.27
C LYS A 295 7.21 -18.99 -2.61
N ILE A 296 7.50 -18.28 -3.71
CA ILE A 296 7.06 -18.69 -5.05
C ILE A 296 7.58 -20.09 -5.40
N ASN A 297 8.85 -20.39 -5.12
CA ASN A 297 9.46 -21.67 -5.49
C ASN A 297 9.03 -22.85 -4.62
N ASN A 298 8.37 -22.59 -3.49
CA ASN A 298 7.87 -23.60 -2.55
C ASN A 298 6.35 -23.84 -2.70
N HIS A 299 5.71 -23.18 -3.67
CA HIS A 299 4.33 -23.41 -4.12
C HIS A 299 4.35 -24.09 -5.48
#